data_AF-A0A4T2CAB7-F1
#
_entry.id   AF-A0A4T2CAB7-F1
#
_cell.length_a   1.000
_cell.length_b   1.000
_cell.length_c   1.000
_cell.angle_alpha   90.00
_cell.angle_beta   90.00
_cell.angle_gamma   90.00
#
_symmetry.space_group_name_H-M   'P 1'
#
loop_
_entity.id
_entity.type
_entity.pdbx_description
1 polymer ?
#
loop_
_entity_poly.entity_id
_entity_poly.type
_entity_poly.pdbx_seq_one_letter_code
_entity_poly.pdbx_strand_id
1 'polypeptide(L)'
;MTSTLTFPSDAAPAFPSISLELPDTWAPFSPSGAVLAAGRATEHGEFRPNVIVAVTRFDADYTLQTAIDALTLQVQLIDGVVELGRDELPVLGTDGFRIEFSYSDPRVGTLMQGVRLALLANGPVVDLVQITATATGAQAATLWGELRDVQSSAALTGS
;
A
#
# COMPACT_ATOMS: atom_id res chain seq x y z
N MET A 1 -13.66 8.00 -40.07
CA MET A 1 -12.24 7.80 -39.73
C MET A 1 -12.20 7.07 -38.41
N THR A 2 -11.29 6.11 -38.26
CA THR A 2 -11.15 5.33 -37.03
C THR A 2 -9.74 5.57 -36.49
N SER A 3 -9.62 5.92 -35.22
CA SER A 3 -8.34 6.03 -34.52
C SER A 3 -8.20 4.90 -33.52
N THR A 4 -7.00 4.31 -33.43
CA THR A 4 -6.65 3.30 -32.42
C THR A 4 -6.01 3.98 -31.23
N LEU A 5 -6.52 3.70 -30.04
CA LEU A 5 -5.91 4.09 -28.76
C LEU A 5 -5.25 2.85 -28.15
N THR A 6 -4.01 2.99 -27.66
CA THR A 6 -3.24 1.89 -27.07
C THR A 6 -2.82 2.21 -25.65
N PHE A 7 -2.68 1.17 -24.84
CA PHE A 7 -2.11 1.24 -23.51
C PHE A 7 -0.90 0.28 -23.42
N PRO A 8 0.25 0.75 -22.91
CA PRO A 8 0.55 2.13 -22.52
C PRO A 8 0.82 3.06 -23.73
N SER A 9 0.62 4.37 -23.56
CA SER A 9 0.99 5.44 -24.50
C SER A 9 1.14 6.79 -23.79
N ASP A 10 1.63 7.84 -24.44
CA ASP A 10 1.78 9.17 -23.82
C ASP A 10 0.46 9.75 -23.29
N ALA A 11 -0.65 9.45 -23.96
CA ALA A 11 -2.00 9.87 -23.54
C ALA A 11 -2.61 8.93 -22.48
N ALA A 12 -2.06 7.72 -22.31
CA ALA A 12 -2.52 6.71 -21.36
C ALA A 12 -1.29 5.95 -20.81
N PRO A 13 -0.49 6.58 -19.93
CA PRO A 13 0.82 6.04 -19.55
C PRO A 13 0.69 4.74 -18.76
N ALA A 14 1.71 3.89 -18.79
CA ALA A 14 1.77 2.70 -17.93
C ALA A 14 1.70 3.11 -16.46
N PHE A 15 1.36 2.19 -15.57
CA PHE A 15 1.57 2.41 -14.14
C PHE A 15 3.06 2.50 -13.81
N PRO A 16 3.42 3.22 -12.73
CA PRO A 16 4.80 3.29 -12.24
C PRO A 16 5.34 1.89 -11.97
N SER A 17 6.58 1.66 -12.39
CA SER A 17 7.34 0.47 -12.03
C SER A 17 7.82 0.60 -10.58
N ILE A 18 7.41 -0.34 -9.72
CA ILE A 18 7.71 -0.32 -8.28
C ILE A 18 8.46 -1.61 -7.93
N SER A 19 9.38 -1.53 -6.97
CA SER A 19 10.02 -2.70 -6.34
C SER A 19 9.83 -2.70 -4.82
N LEU A 20 9.96 -3.88 -4.21
CA LEU A 20 10.09 -4.09 -2.78
C LEU A 20 11.32 -4.97 -2.53
N GLU A 21 12.11 -4.65 -1.52
CA GLU A 21 13.11 -5.57 -0.98
C GLU A 21 12.44 -6.52 0.02
N LEU A 22 12.62 -7.82 -0.19
CA LEU A 22 11.98 -8.87 0.59
C LEU A 22 13.03 -9.66 1.38
N PRO A 23 12.81 -9.91 2.68
CA PRO A 23 13.60 -10.89 3.42
C PRO A 23 13.46 -12.29 2.82
N ASP A 24 14.47 -13.17 3.01
CA ASP A 24 14.45 -14.55 2.50
C ASP A 24 13.26 -15.39 2.98
N THR A 25 12.65 -14.99 4.11
CA THR A 25 11.46 -15.66 4.67
C THR A 25 10.16 -15.23 4.00
N TRP A 26 10.22 -14.34 3.01
CA TRP A 26 9.08 -13.83 2.28
C TRP A 26 8.99 -14.41 0.88
N ALA A 27 7.77 -14.49 0.38
CA ALA A 27 7.51 -14.93 -0.99
C ALA A 27 6.46 -14.03 -1.65
N PRO A 28 6.58 -13.76 -2.97
CA PRO A 28 5.57 -13.03 -3.71
C PRO A 28 4.29 -13.86 -3.83
N PHE A 29 3.16 -13.15 -3.96
CA PHE A 29 1.87 -13.72 -4.31
C PHE A 29 1.04 -12.67 -5.07
N SER A 30 -0.10 -13.07 -5.63
CA SER A 30 -0.90 -12.20 -6.50
C SER A 30 -2.37 -12.14 -6.06
N PRO A 31 -2.72 -11.27 -5.09
CA PRO A 31 -4.11 -11.01 -4.76
C PRO A 31 -4.77 -10.11 -5.82
N SER A 32 -6.09 -10.16 -5.88
CA SER A 32 -6.87 -9.24 -6.73
C SER A 32 -6.60 -7.78 -6.35
N GLY A 33 -6.42 -6.91 -7.35
CA GLY A 33 -6.29 -5.46 -7.15
C GLY A 33 -4.90 -4.98 -6.71
N ALA A 34 -3.92 -5.87 -6.55
CA ALA A 34 -2.55 -5.50 -6.21
C ALA A 34 -1.65 -5.49 -7.46
N VAL A 35 -0.73 -4.53 -7.53
CA VAL A 35 0.38 -4.55 -8.50
C VAL A 35 1.57 -5.34 -7.98
N LEU A 36 1.78 -5.34 -6.66
CA LEU A 36 2.76 -6.17 -5.97
C LEU A 36 2.17 -6.67 -4.66
N ALA A 37 2.50 -7.90 -4.28
CA ALA A 37 2.23 -8.38 -2.94
C ALA A 37 3.27 -9.41 -2.53
N ALA A 38 3.68 -9.35 -1.27
CA ALA A 38 4.56 -10.31 -0.67
C ALA A 38 4.12 -10.58 0.76
N GLY A 39 4.40 -11.78 1.26
CA GLY A 39 4.10 -12.12 2.63
C GLY A 39 5.13 -13.08 3.20
N ARG A 40 5.26 -13.04 4.51
CA ARG A 40 6.13 -13.96 5.25
C ARG A 40 5.58 -15.38 5.15
N ALA A 41 6.43 -16.39 5.08
CA ALA A 41 5.99 -17.76 5.21
C ALA A 41 5.41 -17.99 6.62
N THR A 42 4.28 -18.69 6.69
CA THR A 42 3.62 -19.08 7.96
C THR A 42 3.16 -20.52 7.87
N GLU A 43 2.80 -21.11 9.01
CA GLU A 43 2.20 -22.44 9.02
C GLU A 43 0.83 -22.42 8.32
N HIS A 44 0.40 -23.59 7.83
CA HIS A 44 -0.88 -23.70 7.15
C HIS A 44 -2.03 -23.36 8.11
N GLY A 45 -2.93 -22.46 7.67
CA GLY A 45 -4.08 -22.02 8.46
C GLY A 45 -3.80 -20.80 9.34
N GLU A 46 -2.55 -20.36 9.47
CA GLU A 46 -2.23 -19.10 10.13
C GLU A 46 -2.49 -17.90 9.22
N PHE A 47 -2.82 -16.77 9.83
CA PHE A 47 -2.84 -15.51 9.11
C PHE A 47 -1.43 -15.20 8.59
N ARG A 48 -1.32 -14.92 7.29
CA ARG A 48 -0.04 -14.61 6.65
C ARG A 48 0.23 -13.10 6.70
N PRO A 49 1.22 -12.62 7.49
CA PRO A 49 1.62 -11.21 7.45
C PRO A 49 2.08 -10.83 6.05
N ASN A 50 1.62 -9.68 5.57
CA ASN A 50 1.83 -9.31 4.18
C ASN A 50 1.99 -7.81 4.00
N VAL A 51 2.63 -7.45 2.88
CA VAL A 51 2.65 -6.10 2.31
C VAL A 51 2.06 -6.18 0.92
N ILE A 52 1.08 -5.32 0.66
CA ILE A 52 0.38 -5.20 -0.61
C ILE A 52 0.57 -3.78 -1.14
N VAL A 53 0.89 -3.67 -2.43
CA VAL A 53 0.96 -2.41 -3.17
C VAL A 53 -0.19 -2.37 -4.16
N ALA A 54 -1.01 -1.33 -4.08
CA ALA A 54 -2.05 -1.02 -5.04
C ALA A 54 -1.76 0.33 -5.70
N VAL A 55 -2.16 0.48 -6.96
CA VAL A 55 -2.05 1.72 -7.72
C VAL A 55 -3.42 2.08 -8.26
N THR A 56 -3.86 3.31 -7.97
CA THR A 56 -5.11 3.87 -8.49
C THR A 56 -4.81 5.16 -9.22
N ARG A 57 -5.39 5.34 -10.40
CA ARG A 57 -5.20 6.53 -11.23
C ARG A 57 -6.29 7.56 -11.00
N PHE A 58 -5.90 8.82 -10.91
CA PHE A 58 -6.78 9.97 -10.77
C PHE A 58 -6.42 11.08 -11.76
N ASP A 59 -7.30 12.06 -11.89
CA ASP A 59 -7.06 13.28 -12.66
C ASP A 59 -5.94 14.13 -12.02
N ALA A 60 -5.30 14.97 -12.83
CA ALA A 60 -4.10 15.72 -12.43
C ALA A 60 -4.29 16.71 -11.26
N ASP A 61 -5.52 17.05 -10.92
CA ASP A 61 -5.88 17.92 -9.79
C ASP A 61 -6.07 17.17 -8.46
N TYR A 62 -6.05 15.83 -8.49
CA TYR A 62 -6.09 15.02 -7.28
C TYR A 62 -4.83 15.24 -6.45
N THR A 63 -4.99 15.41 -5.13
CA THR A 63 -3.90 15.78 -4.23
C THR A 63 -3.62 14.70 -3.20
N LEU A 64 -2.41 14.70 -2.64
CA LEU A 64 -2.07 13.82 -1.51
C LEU A 64 -3.00 14.06 -0.32
N GLN A 65 -3.36 15.32 -0.01
CA GLN A 65 -4.30 15.63 1.07
C GLN A 65 -5.67 15.00 0.83
N THR A 66 -6.19 15.05 -0.40
CA THR A 66 -7.44 14.36 -0.76
C THR A 66 -7.36 12.86 -0.49
N ALA A 67 -6.21 12.23 -0.77
CA ALA A 67 -5.98 10.81 -0.48
C ALA A 67 -5.92 10.52 1.02
N ILE A 68 -5.25 11.38 1.79
CA ILE A 68 -5.14 11.28 3.26
C ILE A 68 -6.52 11.40 3.91
N ASP A 69 -7.34 12.35 3.47
CA ASP A 69 -8.69 12.57 4.00
C ASP A 69 -9.59 11.36 3.69
N ALA A 70 -9.53 10.85 2.45
CA ALA A 70 -10.26 9.65 2.05
C ALA A 70 -9.84 8.41 2.86
N LEU A 71 -8.54 8.16 3.03
CA LEU A 71 -8.03 7.07 3.84
C LEU A 71 -8.43 7.23 5.31
N THR A 72 -8.29 8.43 5.87
CA THR A 72 -8.66 8.71 7.27
C THR A 72 -10.14 8.42 7.50
N LEU A 73 -11.01 8.85 6.58
CA LEU A 73 -12.43 8.56 6.65
C LEU A 73 -12.69 7.05 6.59
N GLN A 74 -12.04 6.32 5.68
CA GLN A 74 -12.17 4.87 5.59
C GLN A 74 -11.75 4.17 6.88
N VAL A 75 -10.64 4.59 7.49
CA VAL A 75 -10.16 4.06 8.77
C VAL A 75 -11.16 4.34 9.88
N GLN A 76 -11.71 5.55 9.96
CA GLN A 76 -12.72 5.94 10.97
C GLN A 76 -14.04 5.17 10.86
N LEU A 77 -14.37 4.65 9.67
CA LEU A 77 -15.57 3.83 9.45
C LEU A 77 -15.40 2.38 9.93
N ILE A 78 -14.20 1.96 10.32
CA ILE A 78 -13.96 0.63 10.86
C ILE A 78 -14.44 0.60 12.32
N ASP A 79 -15.36 -0.32 12.61
CA ASP A 79 -15.89 -0.49 13.97
C ASP A 79 -14.77 -0.89 14.96
N GLY A 80 -14.72 -0.19 16.09
CA GLY A 80 -13.72 -0.42 17.13
C GLY A 80 -12.27 -0.12 16.71
N VAL A 81 -12.06 0.69 15.68
CA VAL A 81 -10.70 1.07 15.25
C VAL A 81 -9.96 1.85 16.35
N VAL A 82 -8.69 1.52 16.51
CA VAL A 82 -7.75 2.23 17.36
C VAL A 82 -6.59 2.69 16.51
N GLU A 83 -6.49 4.00 16.30
CA GLU A 83 -5.33 4.59 15.66
C GLU A 83 -4.11 4.54 16.60
N LEU A 84 -2.99 4.08 16.05
CA LEU A 84 -1.73 3.89 16.77
C LEU A 84 -0.74 5.02 16.50
N GLY A 85 -0.90 5.69 15.36
CA GLY A 85 -0.17 6.91 15.02
C GLY A 85 -0.20 7.20 13.53
N ARG A 86 0.05 8.46 13.19
CA ARG A 86 0.17 8.93 11.80
C ARG A 86 1.32 9.93 11.70
N ASP A 87 2.00 9.94 10.55
CA ASP A 87 3.10 10.85 10.26
C ASP A 87 3.10 11.21 8.76
N GLU A 88 3.58 12.41 8.45
CA GLU A 88 4.06 12.75 7.11
C GLU A 88 5.51 12.30 6.96
N LEU A 89 5.81 11.59 5.88
CA LEU A 89 7.13 11.04 5.62
C LEU A 89 7.30 10.78 4.12
N PRO A 90 8.54 10.78 3.60
CA PRO A 90 8.76 10.39 2.21
C PRO A 90 8.34 8.94 1.93
N VAL A 91 7.63 8.73 0.82
CA VAL A 91 7.23 7.41 0.31
C VAL A 91 7.52 7.39 -1.19
N LEU A 92 8.23 6.37 -1.70
CA LEU A 92 8.69 6.31 -3.09
C LEU A 92 9.50 7.54 -3.55
N GLY A 93 10.21 8.19 -2.62
CA GLY A 93 11.04 9.36 -2.90
C GLY A 93 10.29 10.70 -3.07
N THR A 94 8.98 10.72 -2.81
CA THR A 94 8.15 11.93 -2.83
C THR A 94 7.47 12.14 -1.47
N ASP A 95 6.80 13.29 -1.29
CA ASP A 95 5.95 13.55 -0.12
C ASP A 95 4.92 12.43 0.03
N GLY A 96 4.74 11.97 1.27
CA GLY A 96 3.89 10.84 1.58
C GLY A 96 3.33 10.91 2.98
N PHE A 97 2.48 9.94 3.28
CA PHE A 97 1.76 9.84 4.53
C PHE A 97 1.74 8.41 5.03
N ARG A 98 1.84 8.21 6.34
CA ARG A 98 1.61 6.92 7.01
C ARG A 98 0.52 7.08 8.04
N ILE A 99 -0.36 6.09 8.13
CA ILE A 99 -1.21 5.84 9.28
C ILE A 99 -1.10 4.38 9.70
N GLU A 100 -1.05 4.13 11.00
CA GLU A 100 -1.11 2.81 11.58
C GLU A 100 -2.30 2.72 12.54
N PHE A 101 -3.03 1.61 12.46
CA PHE A 101 -4.24 1.39 13.23
C PHE A 101 -4.46 -0.10 13.48
N SER A 102 -5.30 -0.41 14.46
CA SER A 102 -5.74 -1.77 14.73
C SER A 102 -7.25 -1.83 14.89
N TYR A 103 -7.82 -3.00 14.64
CA TYR A 103 -9.26 -3.24 14.81
C TYR A 103 -9.52 -4.74 15.05
N SER A 104 -10.72 -5.07 15.49
CA SER A 104 -11.12 -6.47 15.69
C SER A 104 -11.63 -7.07 14.38
N ASP A 105 -11.04 -8.19 13.94
CA ASP A 105 -11.55 -9.02 12.84
C ASP A 105 -12.13 -10.33 13.42
N PRO A 106 -13.35 -10.72 13.01
CA PRO A 106 -14.03 -11.89 13.57
C PRO A 106 -13.35 -13.23 13.26
N ARG A 107 -12.43 -13.28 12.29
CA ARG A 107 -11.77 -14.52 11.85
C ARG A 107 -10.43 -14.74 12.55
N VAL A 108 -9.69 -13.66 12.80
CA VAL A 108 -8.29 -13.74 13.27
C VAL A 108 -8.01 -12.93 14.53
N GLY A 109 -9.05 -12.35 15.15
CA GLY A 109 -8.92 -11.48 16.31
C GLY A 109 -8.42 -10.10 15.90
N THR A 110 -7.56 -9.49 16.71
CA THR A 110 -7.03 -8.16 16.38
C THR A 110 -6.18 -8.21 15.11
N LEU A 111 -6.49 -7.34 14.15
CA LEU A 111 -5.62 -7.00 13.03
C LEU A 111 -4.95 -5.65 13.28
N MET A 112 -3.70 -5.54 12.85
CA MET A 112 -2.95 -4.29 12.79
C MET A 112 -2.59 -4.03 11.34
N GLN A 113 -2.84 -2.79 10.91
CA GLN A 113 -2.54 -2.32 9.56
C GLN A 113 -1.73 -1.04 9.60
N GLY A 114 -0.85 -0.92 8.62
CA GLY A 114 -0.02 0.26 8.39
C GLY A 114 -0.14 0.60 6.92
N VAL A 115 -0.64 1.78 6.61
CA VAL A 115 -0.86 2.23 5.25
C VAL A 115 0.09 3.38 4.96
N ARG A 116 0.83 3.30 3.85
CA ARG A 116 1.62 4.40 3.30
C ARG A 116 1.04 4.85 1.97
N LEU A 117 0.94 6.16 1.79
CA LEU A 117 0.49 6.80 0.56
C LEU A 117 1.62 7.59 -0.09
N ALA A 118 1.71 7.48 -1.42
CA ALA A 118 2.48 8.39 -2.27
C ALA A 118 1.63 8.74 -3.48
N LEU A 119 1.73 9.99 -3.94
CA LEU A 119 1.09 10.43 -5.17
C LEU A 119 2.16 10.73 -6.21
N LEU A 120 2.07 10.11 -7.38
CA LEU A 120 3.07 10.19 -8.43
C LEU A 120 2.48 10.88 -9.66
N ALA A 121 3.12 11.95 -10.11
CA ALA A 121 2.79 12.55 -11.40
C ALA A 121 3.15 11.58 -12.53
N ASN A 122 2.23 11.36 -13.46
CA ASN A 122 2.42 10.45 -14.59
C ASN A 122 1.77 11.02 -15.85
N GLY A 123 2.43 11.99 -16.48
CA GLY A 123 1.91 12.68 -17.66
C GLY A 123 0.62 13.47 -17.35
N PRO A 124 -0.52 13.19 -18.02
CA PRO A 124 -1.77 13.94 -17.83
C PRO A 124 -2.58 13.51 -16.60
N VAL A 125 -2.07 12.55 -15.82
CA VAL A 125 -2.75 11.93 -14.68
C VAL A 125 -1.81 11.83 -13.48
N VAL A 126 -2.36 11.48 -12.32
CA VAL A 126 -1.58 11.09 -11.14
C VAL A 126 -1.93 9.68 -10.73
N ASP A 127 -0.93 8.94 -10.26
CA ASP A 127 -1.08 7.59 -9.73
C ASP A 127 -0.89 7.62 -8.21
N LEU A 128 -1.95 7.30 -7.47
CA LEU A 128 -1.90 7.07 -6.03
C LEU A 128 -1.38 5.67 -5.77
N VAL A 129 -0.23 5.58 -5.12
CA VAL A 129 0.32 4.31 -4.62
C VAL A 129 -0.05 4.16 -3.15
N GLN A 130 -0.71 3.05 -2.83
CA GLN A 130 -1.03 2.65 -1.47
C GLN A 130 -0.28 1.36 -1.12
N ILE A 131 0.55 1.43 -0.08
CA ILE A 131 1.33 0.30 0.44
C ILE A 131 0.73 -0.08 1.80
N THR A 132 0.13 -1.26 1.90
CA THR A 132 -0.55 -1.73 3.11
C THR A 132 0.18 -2.92 3.71
N ALA A 133 0.72 -2.77 4.91
CA ALA A 133 1.20 -3.86 5.75
C ALA A 133 0.05 -4.36 6.63
N THR A 134 -0.09 -5.68 6.77
CA THR A 134 -1.09 -6.29 7.65
C THR A 134 -0.49 -7.44 8.45
N ALA A 135 -0.81 -7.49 9.74
CA ALA A 135 -0.52 -8.61 10.64
C ALA A 135 -1.63 -8.77 11.67
N THR A 136 -1.70 -9.93 12.33
CA THR A 136 -2.48 -10.04 13.57
C THR A 136 -1.80 -9.27 14.70
N GLY A 137 -2.56 -8.93 15.76
CA GLY A 137 -2.01 -8.25 16.93
C GLY A 137 -0.89 -9.05 17.61
N ALA A 138 -1.03 -10.38 17.68
CA ALA A 138 0.01 -11.26 18.22
C ALA A 138 1.30 -11.23 17.38
N GLN A 139 1.16 -11.24 16.06
CA GLN A 139 2.30 -11.16 15.13
C GLN A 139 2.96 -9.77 15.18
N ALA A 140 2.18 -8.70 15.25
CA ALA A 140 2.69 -7.33 15.26
C ALA A 140 3.60 -7.05 16.46
N ALA A 141 3.39 -7.71 17.60
CA ALA A 141 4.27 -7.57 18.78
C ALA A 141 5.75 -7.90 18.49
N THR A 142 6.04 -8.70 17.47
CA THR A 142 7.42 -9.08 17.09
C THR A 142 7.79 -8.72 15.66
N LEU A 143 6.82 -8.69 14.73
CA LEU A 143 7.08 -8.54 13.29
C LEU A 143 6.81 -7.14 12.75
N TRP A 144 6.29 -6.22 13.56
CA TRP A 144 5.90 -4.91 13.03
C TRP A 144 7.08 -4.09 12.49
N GLY A 145 8.25 -4.22 13.10
CA GLY A 145 9.49 -3.63 12.58
C GLY A 145 9.82 -4.15 11.17
N GLU A 146 9.82 -5.47 10.98
CA GLU A 146 10.08 -6.10 9.68
C GLU A 146 9.06 -5.68 8.61
N LEU A 147 7.77 -5.58 8.97
CA LEU A 147 6.73 -5.08 8.07
C LEU A 147 6.97 -3.63 7.65
N ARG A 148 7.36 -2.77 8.59
CA ARG A 148 7.74 -1.38 8.29
C ARG A 148 8.95 -1.30 7.38
N ASP A 149 9.94 -2.17 7.58
CA ASP A 149 11.15 -2.24 6.77
C ASP A 149 10.81 -2.60 5.31
N VAL A 150 9.98 -3.63 5.11
CA VAL A 150 9.47 -4.00 3.77
C VAL A 150 8.66 -2.88 3.14
N GLN A 151 7.83 -2.16 3.89
CA GLN A 151 7.12 -0.99 3.34
C GLN A 151 8.08 0.15 2.95
N SER A 152 9.13 0.38 3.74
CA SER A 152 10.11 1.45 3.46
C SER A 152 11.06 1.13 2.33
N SER A 153 11.26 -0.14 1.98
CA SER A 153 12.08 -0.54 0.84
C SER A 153 11.41 -0.29 -0.51
N ALA A 154 10.16 0.15 -0.51
CA ALA A 154 9.44 0.50 -1.72
C ALA A 154 10.17 1.61 -2.50
N ALA A 155 10.50 1.32 -3.76
CA ALA A 155 11.23 2.23 -4.64
C ALA A 155 10.64 2.22 -6.05
N LEU A 156 10.77 3.34 -6.76
CA LEU A 156 10.50 3.40 -8.19
C LEU A 156 11.65 2.76 -8.95
N THR A 157 11.33 1.95 -9.95
CA THR A 157 12.31 1.23 -10.78
C THR A 157 12.26 1.73 -12.22
N GLY A 158 13.25 2.53 -12.60
CA GLY A 158 13.37 3.06 -13.96
C GLY A 158 12.60 4.36 -14.17
N SER A 159 13.28 5.26 -14.89
CA SER A 159 12.77 6.49 -15.49
C SER A 159 12.84 6.35 -17.00
#